data_AF-A0A416JXX1-F1
#
_entry.id   AF-A0A416JXX1-F1
#
_cell.length_a   1.000
_cell.length_b   1.000
_cell.length_c   1.000
_cell.angle_alpha   90.00
_cell.angle_beta   90.00
_cell.angle_gamma   90.00
#
_symmetry.space_group_name_H-M   'P 1'
#
loop_
_entity.id
_entity.type
_entity.pdbx_description
1 polymer ?
#
loop_
_entity_poly.entity_id
_entity_poly.type
_entity_poly.pdbx_seq_one_letter_code
_entity_poly.pdbx_strand_id
1 'polypeptide(L)'
;MTAAVQAAASASSGKLDWKQQKEEQTRLRKKQNELKRVEEEIHTLETRDQEIDALLCDETVFSDVPRLMELNKEKEELNAKLEGLYEKWEELAE
;
A
#
# COMPACT_ATOMS: atom_id res chain seq x y z
N MET A 1 52.07 8.08 17.85
CA MET A 1 50.63 8.25 18.15
C MET A 1 49.69 7.66 17.08
N THR A 2 50.15 6.80 16.17
CA THR A 2 49.41 6.55 14.91
C THR A 2 48.56 5.27 14.87
N ALA A 3 48.95 4.18 15.55
CA ALA A 3 48.21 2.91 15.44
C ALA A 3 46.88 2.87 16.23
N ALA A 4 46.84 3.41 17.45
CA ALA A 4 45.63 3.41 18.29
C ALA A 4 44.53 4.33 17.75
N VAL A 5 44.90 5.47 17.14
CA VAL A 5 43.97 6.39 16.50
C VAL A 5 43.36 5.75 15.25
N GLN A 6 44.15 5.03 14.45
CA GLN A 6 43.66 4.32 13.27
C GLN A 6 42.62 3.24 13.63
N ALA A 7 42.90 2.44 14.67
CA ALA A 7 41.99 1.39 15.13
C ALA A 7 40.67 1.93 15.70
N ALA A 8 40.73 3.05 16.43
CA ALA A 8 39.54 3.72 16.95
C ALA A 8 38.68 4.33 15.82
N ALA A 9 39.31 4.87 14.78
CA ALA A 9 38.61 5.41 13.60
C ALA A 9 37.94 4.29 12.78
N SER A 10 38.59 3.15 12.57
CA SER A 10 37.99 2.01 11.87
C SER A 10 36.81 1.39 12.64
N ALA A 11 36.91 1.30 13.97
CA ALA A 11 35.81 0.82 14.80
C ALA A 11 34.61 1.78 14.83
N SER A 12 34.84 3.10 14.81
CA SER A 12 33.75 4.08 14.75
C SER A 12 33.09 4.09 13.36
N SER A 13 33.88 3.97 12.29
CA SER A 13 33.39 3.86 10.91
C SER A 13 32.53 2.62 10.72
N GLY A 14 32.98 1.42 11.14
CA GLY A 14 32.18 0.19 11.02
C GLY A 14 30.88 0.21 11.84
N LYS A 15 30.88 0.90 12.99
CA LYS A 15 29.68 1.04 13.84
C LYS A 15 28.68 2.05 13.26
N LEU A 16 29.18 3.09 12.59
CA LEU A 16 28.36 4.05 11.85
C LEU A 16 27.71 3.38 10.62
N ASP A 17 28.49 2.60 9.88
CA ASP A 17 28.05 1.87 8.69
C ASP A 17 26.99 0.81 9.02
N TRP A 18 27.18 0.06 10.11
CA TRP A 18 26.19 -0.89 10.62
C TRP A 18 24.86 -0.24 11.03
N LYS A 19 24.91 0.94 11.66
CA LYS A 19 23.71 1.67 12.05
C LYS A 19 22.94 2.17 10.82
N GLN A 20 23.65 2.68 9.82
CA GLN A 20 23.07 3.12 8.55
C GLN A 20 22.44 1.96 7.77
N GLN A 21 23.11 0.81 7.67
CA GLN A 21 22.53 -0.38 7.03
C GLN A 21 21.24 -0.85 7.71
N LYS A 22 21.21 -0.88 9.04
CA LYS A 22 20.04 -1.33 9.79
C LYS A 22 18.85 -0.37 9.63
N GLU A 23 19.12 0.93 9.59
CA GLU A 23 18.12 1.96 9.34
C GLU A 23 17.54 1.84 7.93
N GLU A 24 18.40 1.68 6.92
CA GLU A 24 17.99 1.49 5.54
C GLU A 24 17.18 0.21 5.35
N GLN A 25 17.61 -0.91 5.95
CA GLN A 25 16.84 -2.17 5.93
C GLN A 25 15.46 -2.00 6.57
N THR A 26 15.36 -1.25 7.66
CA THR A 26 14.07 -0.96 8.31
C THR A 26 13.19 -0.11 7.41
N ARG A 27 13.75 0.90 6.73
CA ARG A 27 13.05 1.75 5.77
C ARG A 27 12.51 0.92 4.59
N LEU A 28 13.34 0.08 3.98
CA LEU A 28 12.93 -0.82 2.90
C LEU A 28 11.80 -1.77 3.33
N ARG A 29 11.93 -2.39 4.51
CA ARG A 29 10.89 -3.28 5.03
C ARG A 29 9.56 -2.56 5.25
N LYS A 30 9.59 -1.32 5.75
CA LYS A 30 8.38 -0.51 5.92
C LYS A 30 7.73 -0.21 4.57
N LYS A 31 8.51 0.25 3.59
CA LYS A 31 8.02 0.52 2.22
C LYS A 31 7.40 -0.73 1.59
N GLN A 32 8.06 -1.87 1.67
CA GLN A 32 7.54 -3.15 1.15
C GLN A 32 6.26 -3.61 1.85
N ASN A 33 6.17 -3.46 3.17
CA ASN A 33 4.95 -3.82 3.90
C ASN A 33 3.79 -2.89 3.56
N GLU A 34 4.07 -1.60 3.35
CA GLU A 34 3.06 -0.64 2.95
C GLU A 34 2.55 -0.92 1.54
N LEU A 35 3.46 -1.19 0.60
CA LEU A 35 3.12 -1.58 -0.77
C LEU A 35 2.19 -2.80 -0.78
N LYS A 36 2.55 -3.87 -0.06
CA LYS A 36 1.69 -5.07 0.04
C LYS A 36 0.30 -4.77 0.59
N ARG A 37 0.22 -3.91 1.62
CA ARG A 37 -1.07 -3.53 2.20
C ARG A 37 -1.92 -2.76 1.19
N VAL A 38 -1.31 -1.85 0.44
CA VAL A 38 -2.00 -1.10 -0.62
C VAL A 38 -2.49 -2.05 -1.71
N GLU A 39 -1.66 -3.01 -2.15
CA GLU A 39 -2.03 -4.03 -3.14
C GLU A 39 -3.20 -4.92 -2.66
N GLU A 40 -3.16 -5.37 -1.40
CA GLU A 40 -4.25 -6.15 -0.79
C GLU A 40 -5.56 -5.34 -0.71
N GLU A 41 -5.47 -4.04 -0.40
CA GLU A 41 -6.62 -3.15 -0.32
C GLU A 41 -7.22 -2.91 -1.71
N ILE A 42 -6.39 -2.61 -2.72
CA ILE A 42 -6.81 -2.50 -4.13
C ILE A 42 -7.55 -3.76 -4.57
N HIS A 43 -6.93 -4.93 -4.41
CA HIS A 43 -7.54 -6.20 -4.82
C HIS A 43 -8.91 -6.44 -4.13
N THR A 44 -9.03 -6.07 -2.86
CA THR A 44 -10.29 -6.20 -2.12
C THR A 44 -11.37 -5.28 -2.70
N LEU A 45 -11.04 -4.02 -2.99
CA LEU A 45 -11.99 -3.07 -3.55
C LEU A 45 -12.37 -3.44 -4.99
N GLU A 46 -11.44 -3.92 -5.81
CA GLU A 46 -11.73 -4.40 -7.17
C GLU A 46 -12.63 -5.63 -7.17
N THR A 47 -12.40 -6.56 -6.24
CA THR A 47 -13.28 -7.73 -6.06
C THR A 47 -14.69 -7.27 -5.73
N ARG A 48 -14.81 -6.30 -4.81
CA ARG A 48 -16.12 -5.74 -4.43
C ARG A 48 -16.79 -4.99 -5.58
N ASP A 49 -16.03 -4.24 -6.38
CA ASP A 49 -16.54 -3.54 -7.56
C ASP A 49 -17.15 -4.51 -8.58
N GLN A 50 -16.45 -5.63 -8.84
CA GLN A 50 -16.95 -6.70 -9.72
C GLN A 50 -18.20 -7.40 -9.17
N GLU A 51 -18.27 -7.61 -7.86
CA GLU A 51 -19.48 -8.14 -7.21
C GLU A 51 -20.66 -7.19 -7.36
N ILE A 52 -20.44 -5.88 -7.22
CA ILE A 52 -21.49 -4.87 -7.41
C ILE A 52 -21.96 -4.90 -8.86
N ASP A 53 -21.07 -4.98 -9.84
CA ASP A 53 -21.47 -5.09 -11.25
C ASP A 53 -22.34 -6.33 -11.51
N ALA A 54 -21.98 -7.47 -10.91
CA ALA A 54 -22.81 -8.67 -11.01
C ALA A 54 -24.19 -8.49 -10.38
N LEU A 55 -24.27 -7.84 -9.20
CA LEU A 55 -25.53 -7.53 -8.52
C LEU A 55 -26.39 -6.54 -9.30
N LEU A 56 -25.79 -5.55 -9.96
CA LEU A 56 -26.51 -4.58 -10.79
C LEU A 56 -27.15 -5.22 -12.03
N CYS A 57 -26.66 -6.38 -12.47
CA CYS A 57 -27.26 -7.18 -13.54
C CYS A 57 -28.34 -8.17 -13.04
N ASP A 58 -28.52 -8.34 -11.73
CA ASP A 58 -29.53 -9.22 -11.15
C ASP A 58 -30.93 -8.57 -11.25
N GLU A 59 -31.89 -9.28 -11.85
CA GLU A 59 -33.27 -8.80 -12.04
C GLU A 59 -33.96 -8.42 -10.71
N THR A 60 -33.65 -9.17 -9.64
CA THR A 60 -34.22 -8.90 -8.30
C THR A 60 -33.73 -7.57 -7.75
N VAL A 61 -32.47 -7.22 -7.99
CA VAL A 61 -31.86 -5.96 -7.59
C VAL A 61 -32.30 -4.82 -8.50
N PHE A 62 -32.42 -5.07 -9.80
CA PHE A 62 -32.87 -4.06 -10.77
C PHE A 62 -34.29 -3.56 -10.46
N SER A 63 -35.14 -4.43 -9.91
CA SER A 63 -36.50 -4.08 -9.48
C SER A 63 -36.56 -3.37 -8.11
N ASP A 64 -35.47 -3.40 -7.33
CA ASP A 64 -35.34 -2.77 -6.01
C ASP A 64 -34.57 -1.44 -6.13
N VAL A 65 -35.32 -0.35 -6.30
CA VAL A 65 -34.77 1.00 -6.50
C VAL A 65 -33.88 1.46 -5.33
N PRO A 66 -34.28 1.33 -4.05
CA PRO A 66 -33.38 1.62 -2.93
C PRO A 66 -32.07 0.86 -3.00
N ARG A 67 -32.12 -0.46 -3.27
CA ARG A 67 -30.90 -1.28 -3.35
C ARG A 67 -30.01 -0.87 -4.53
N LEU A 68 -30.61 -0.53 -5.66
CA LEU A 68 -29.90 -0.02 -6.84
C LEU A 68 -29.14 1.28 -6.51
N MET A 69 -29.78 2.21 -5.78
CA MET A 69 -29.13 3.46 -5.38
C MET A 69 -27.98 3.23 -4.40
N GLU A 70 -28.14 2.32 -3.43
CA GLU A 70 -27.07 1.95 -2.50
C GLU A 70 -25.85 1.38 -3.24
N LEU A 71 -26.07 0.44 -4.17
CA LEU A 71 -25.00 -0.20 -4.93
C LEU A 71 -24.27 0.78 -5.85
N ASN A 72 -24.99 1.69 -6.52
CA ASN A 72 -24.36 2.73 -7.34
C ASN A 72 -23.53 3.69 -6.50
N LYS A 73 -24.03 4.10 -5.32
CA LYS A 73 -23.28 4.94 -4.40
C LYS A 73 -22.03 4.24 -3.88
N GLU A 74 -22.15 2.96 -3.50
CA GLU A 74 -21.00 2.17 -3.09
C GLU A 74 -19.95 2.08 -4.22
N LYS A 75 -20.39 1.85 -5.47
CA LYS A 75 -19.51 1.82 -6.65
C LYS A 75 -18.76 3.15 -6.85
N GLU A 76 -19.44 4.28 -6.74
CA GLU A 76 -18.81 5.61 -6.81
C GLU A 76 -17.76 5.82 -5.71
N GLU A 77 -18.07 5.43 -4.47
CA GLU A 77 -17.13 5.52 -3.34
C GLU A 77 -15.92 4.58 -3.50
N LEU A 78 -16.12 3.37 -4.05
CA LEU A 78 -15.04 2.42 -4.34
C LEU A 78 -14.11 2.98 -5.41
N ASN A 79 -14.66 3.52 -6.51
CA ASN A 79 -13.86 4.11 -7.59
C ASN A 79 -12.99 5.26 -7.09
N ALA A 80 -13.54 6.16 -6.28
CA ALA A 80 -12.78 7.26 -5.69
C ALA A 80 -11.65 6.78 -4.76
N LYS A 81 -11.89 5.70 -3.99
CA LYS A 81 -10.84 5.09 -3.14
C LYS A 81 -9.77 4.39 -3.96
N LEU A 82 -10.17 3.66 -5.00
CA LEU A 82 -9.25 2.96 -5.90
C LEU A 82 -8.30 3.95 -6.57
N GLU A 83 -8.81 5.08 -7.07
CA GLU A 83 -7.97 6.14 -7.67
C GLU A 83 -6.87 6.60 -6.71
N GLY A 84 -7.22 6.96 -5.47
CA GLY A 84 -6.23 7.37 -4.47
C GLY A 84 -5.27 6.25 -4.03
N LEU A 85 -5.72 4.99 -4.01
CA LEU A 85 -4.84 3.85 -3.72
C LEU A 85 -3.89 3.56 -4.87
N TYR A 86 -4.31 3.77 -6.12
CA TYR A 86 -3.44 3.63 -7.28
C TYR A 86 -2.35 4.70 -7.31
N GLU A 87 -2.69 5.97 -7.03
CA GLU A 87 -1.70 7.04 -6.84
C GLU A 87 -0.69 6.68 -5.74
N LYS A 88 -1.20 6.23 -4.58
CA LYS A 88 -0.34 5.81 -3.47
C LYS A 88 0.54 4.61 -3.82
N TRP A 89 0.01 3.64 -4.57
CA TRP A 89 0.78 2.49 -5.02
C TRP A 89 1.92 2.93 -5.93
N GLU A 90 1.67 3.85 -6.86
CA GLU A 90 2.68 4.42 -7.76
C GLU A 90 3.81 5.10 -6.97
N GLU A 91 3.47 5.95 -5.99
CA GLU A 91 4.45 6.60 -5.10
C GLU A 91 5.30 5.60 -4.30
N LEU A 92 4.73 4.45 -3.92
CA LEU A 92 5.42 3.40 -3.17
C LEU A 92 6.19 2.44 -4.08
N ALA A 93 5.86 2.35 -5.37
CA ALA A 93 6.52 1.50 -6.34
C ALA A 93 7.78 2.16 -6.94
N GLU A 94 7.81 3.50 -7.02
CA GLU A 94 8.99 4.31 -7.38
C GLU A 94 10.06 4.33 -6.28
#